data_AF-A0A967JIJ8-F1
#
_entry.id   AF-A0A967JIJ8-F1
#
_cell.length_a   1.000
_cell.length_b   1.000
_cell.length_c   1.000
_cell.angle_alpha   90.00
_cell.angle_beta   90.00
_cell.angle_gamma   90.00
#
_symmetry.space_group_name_H-M   'P 1'
#
loop_
_entity.id
_entity.type
_entity.pdbx_description
1 polymer ?
#
loop_
_entity_poly.entity_id
_entity_poly.type
_entity_poly.pdbx_seq_one_letter_code
_entity_poly.pdbx_strand_id
1 'polypeptide(L)'
;MTRRIRHASGALGLAFAVVIGGASPAFAAGETIGGCAVAEAAHAEEELAEKGLTLHDLEDKELKEENKDVKKAFEDLEKKMEECLEAPSPIIPEVDEIIWGGAAFLILFGFMVWKGMPLVQGAMNARSEKIAADLAEAEQAKTDAARVRADHEAALAGAKAEANQIIEDARAQADQLRGELQARANEEVAEMRARAAADLESARSQAINDLRGEVSEIALGAAERVIRSNLDAGTQSALVDAYIDEVAGRG
;
A
#
# COMPACT_ATOMS: atom_id res chain seq x y z
N MET A 1 66.67 45.36 73.08
CA MET A 1 65.46 45.34 73.93
C MET A 1 64.36 46.08 73.17
N THR A 2 63.60 45.42 72.28
CA THR A 2 62.44 44.53 72.50
C THR A 2 61.09 45.25 72.47
N ARG A 3 60.30 44.89 71.43
CA ARG A 3 58.83 44.93 71.26
C ARG A 3 58.15 46.21 70.77
N ARG A 4 57.17 45.96 69.86
CA ARG A 4 56.09 46.82 69.31
C ARG A 4 56.54 47.68 68.12
N ILE A 5 55.91 47.69 66.93
CA ILE A 5 54.59 47.25 66.49
C ILE A 5 54.68 46.58 65.10
N ARG A 6 54.11 45.38 65.00
CA ARG A 6 53.85 44.64 63.76
C ARG A 6 52.37 44.83 63.42
N HIS A 7 51.98 45.99 62.90
CA HIS A 7 50.62 46.33 62.42
C HIS A 7 50.71 47.69 61.69
N ALA A 8 51.08 47.65 60.41
CA ALA A 8 50.98 48.80 59.50
C ALA A 8 51.06 48.42 58.00
N SER A 9 51.35 47.16 57.62
CA SER A 9 51.42 46.77 56.19
C SER A 9 50.10 46.26 55.59
N GLY A 10 48.95 46.50 56.22
CA GLY A 10 47.65 45.93 55.78
C GLY A 10 46.71 46.91 55.07
N ALA A 11 46.87 48.22 55.27
CA ALA A 11 45.93 49.22 54.76
C ALA A 11 46.32 49.78 53.38
N LEU A 12 47.59 49.63 52.97
CA LEU A 12 48.09 50.10 51.67
C LEU A 12 47.73 49.17 50.50
N GLY A 13 47.07 48.03 50.76
CA GLY A 13 46.65 47.06 49.74
C GLY A 13 45.23 47.25 49.20
N LEU A 14 44.40 48.07 49.84
CA LEU A 14 42.97 48.18 49.50
C LEU A 14 42.66 49.27 48.45
N ALA A 15 43.57 50.22 48.22
CA ALA A 15 43.41 51.24 47.18
C ALA A 15 43.80 50.74 45.77
N PHE A 16 44.54 49.63 45.64
CA PHE A 16 44.98 49.11 44.35
C PHE A 16 43.94 48.20 43.66
N ALA A 17 42.82 47.88 44.32
CA ALA A 17 41.78 47.00 43.78
C ALA A 17 40.58 47.73 43.16
N VAL A 18 40.55 49.07 43.15
CA VAL A 18 39.38 49.85 42.71
C VAL A 18 39.45 50.28 41.22
N VAL A 19 40.57 50.06 40.53
CA VAL A 19 40.80 50.64 39.18
C VAL A 19 40.41 49.72 37.99
N ILE A 20 39.95 48.48 38.19
CA ILE A 20 39.71 47.55 37.05
C ILE A 20 38.22 47.35 36.67
N GLY A 21 37.27 48.02 37.33
CA GLY A 21 35.83 47.76 37.14
C GLY A 21 34.99 48.83 36.43
N GLY A 22 35.59 49.88 35.87
CA GLY A 22 34.84 51.01 35.30
C GLY A 22 34.27 50.72 33.91
N ALA A 23 33.05 50.19 33.81
CA ALA A 23 32.09 50.44 32.71
C ALA A 23 30.81 49.60 32.84
N SER A 24 29.99 49.82 33.87
CA SER A 24 28.60 49.33 33.86
C SER A 24 27.66 50.37 34.50
N PRO A 25 26.53 50.72 33.84
CA PRO A 25 25.63 51.78 34.31
C PRO A 25 24.92 51.44 35.63
N ALA A 26 24.81 50.16 35.99
CA ALA A 26 24.25 49.71 37.26
C ALA A 26 25.10 50.11 38.48
N PHE A 27 26.40 50.38 38.28
CA PHE A 27 27.29 50.78 39.37
C PHE A 27 27.10 52.25 39.77
N ALA A 28 26.67 53.10 38.82
CA ALA A 28 26.39 54.51 39.06
C ALA A 28 25.05 54.76 39.77
N ALA A 29 24.15 53.77 39.80
CA ALA A 29 22.83 53.88 40.43
C ALA A 29 22.83 53.52 41.93
N GLY A 30 23.93 52.97 42.48
CA GLY A 30 24.04 52.66 43.91
C GLY A 30 23.18 51.48 44.40
N GLU A 31 22.46 50.78 43.52
CA GLU A 31 21.48 49.73 43.88
C GLU A 31 22.09 48.39 44.30
N THR A 32 23.42 48.27 44.33
CA THR A 32 24.11 47.08 44.85
C THR A 32 24.91 47.44 46.08
N ILE A 33 25.03 46.49 47.02
CA ILE A 33 25.78 46.66 48.28
C ILE A 33 27.20 47.18 48.01
N GLY A 34 27.84 46.73 46.92
CA GLY A 34 29.15 47.23 46.48
C GLY A 34 29.13 48.62 45.84
N GLY A 35 28.04 49.01 45.19
CA GLY A 35 27.87 50.34 44.59
C GLY A 35 27.71 51.45 45.63
N CYS A 36 26.97 51.19 46.72
CA CYS A 36 26.82 52.11 47.86
C CYS A 36 28.19 52.42 48.50
N ALA A 37 29.04 51.41 48.66
CA ALA A 37 30.39 51.56 49.22
C ALA A 37 31.33 52.40 48.37
N VAL A 38 31.31 52.21 47.05
CA VAL A 38 32.20 52.96 46.15
C VAL A 38 31.71 54.39 45.93
N ALA A 39 30.40 54.63 45.92
CA ALA A 39 29.85 55.99 45.85
C ALA A 39 30.22 56.82 47.09
N GLU A 40 30.09 56.26 48.30
CA GLU A 40 30.42 56.97 49.53
C GLU A 40 31.94 57.15 49.69
N ALA A 41 32.75 56.18 49.26
CA ALA A 41 34.21 56.31 49.24
C ALA A 41 34.70 57.39 48.26
N ALA A 42 34.05 57.54 47.09
CA ALA A 42 34.36 58.60 46.14
C ALA A 42 34.01 60.00 46.69
N HIS A 43 32.89 60.14 47.41
CA HIS A 43 32.53 61.40 48.09
C HIS A 43 33.49 61.74 49.25
N ALA A 44 33.98 60.73 49.96
CA ALA A 44 34.97 60.93 51.03
C ALA A 44 36.33 61.40 50.47
N GLU A 45 36.76 60.90 49.30
CA GLU A 45 37.98 61.39 48.62
C GLU A 45 37.88 62.88 48.26
N GLU A 46 36.70 63.36 47.85
CA GLU A 46 36.50 64.78 47.49
C GLU A 46 36.54 65.70 48.72
N GLU A 47 35.95 65.29 49.85
CA GLU A 47 36.06 66.05 51.12
C GLU A 47 37.48 66.03 51.74
N LEU A 48 38.23 64.94 51.54
CA LEU A 48 39.62 64.84 52.02
C LEU A 48 40.58 65.67 51.15
N ALA A 49 40.30 65.80 49.84
CA ALA A 49 41.07 66.65 48.94
C ALA A 49 40.95 68.14 49.27
N GLU A 50 39.79 68.62 49.72
CA GLU A 50 39.59 70.02 50.14
C GLU A 50 40.34 70.36 51.44
N LYS A 51 40.58 69.36 52.30
CA LYS A 51 41.33 69.50 53.55
C LYS A 51 42.85 69.35 53.38
N GLY A 52 43.33 69.20 52.14
CA GLY A 52 44.75 69.22 51.80
C GLY A 52 45.56 68.02 52.32
N LEU A 53 44.91 66.89 52.59
CA LEU A 53 45.56 65.70 53.14
C LEU A 53 45.78 64.67 52.02
N THR A 54 47.03 64.44 51.63
CA THR A 54 47.35 63.44 50.61
C THR A 54 47.50 62.05 51.22
N LEU A 55 47.14 61.02 50.47
CA LEU A 55 47.14 59.60 50.89
C LEU A 55 48.52 59.08 51.37
N HIS A 56 49.58 59.88 51.22
CA HIS A 56 50.94 59.58 51.66
C HIS A 56 51.23 59.90 53.15
N ASP A 57 50.38 60.67 53.83
CA ASP A 57 50.57 61.06 55.24
C ASP A 57 49.96 60.09 56.26
N LEU A 58 49.43 58.95 55.80
CA LEU A 58 48.69 58.00 56.65
C LEU A 58 49.57 56.95 57.35
N GLU A 59 50.90 56.99 57.19
CA GLU A 59 51.80 56.00 57.82
C GLU A 59 52.38 56.45 59.17
N ASP A 60 52.29 57.73 59.53
CA ASP A 60 52.69 58.21 60.85
C ASP A 60 51.51 58.21 61.83
N LYS A 61 51.63 57.38 62.87
CA LYS A 61 50.62 57.17 63.93
C LYS A 61 50.35 58.40 64.79
N GLU A 62 51.00 59.52 64.54
CA GLU A 62 50.96 60.75 65.36
C GLU A 62 49.80 61.68 64.99
N LEU A 63 49.13 61.51 63.84
CA LEU A 63 48.00 62.37 63.45
C LEU A 63 46.62 61.91 63.95
N LYS A 64 46.54 60.76 64.64
CA LYS A 64 45.25 60.18 65.06
C LYS A 64 44.66 60.75 66.36
N GLU A 65 45.41 61.53 67.13
CA GLU A 65 44.92 61.99 68.45
C GLU A 65 44.55 63.47 68.56
N GLU A 66 45.02 64.39 67.71
CA GLU A 66 44.73 65.83 67.91
C GLU A 66 43.60 66.41 67.04
N ASN A 67 43.25 65.77 65.91
CA ASN A 67 42.19 66.29 65.03
C ASN A 67 40.87 65.52 65.19
N LYS A 68 40.01 66.04 66.07
CA LYS A 68 38.66 65.52 66.35
C LYS A 68 37.81 65.34 65.08
N ASP A 69 38.04 66.18 64.08
CA ASP A 69 37.27 66.19 62.83
C ASP A 69 37.61 65.00 61.92
N VAL A 70 38.85 64.52 61.93
CA VAL A 70 39.28 63.35 61.13
C VAL A 70 38.73 62.06 61.72
N LYS A 71 38.73 61.95 63.06
CA LYS A 71 38.14 60.79 63.74
C LYS A 71 36.63 60.73 63.51
N LYS A 72 35.94 61.87 63.59
CA LYS A 72 34.50 61.95 63.36
C LYS A 72 34.13 61.61 61.92
N ALA A 73 34.91 62.09 60.93
CA ALA A 73 34.71 61.73 59.54
C ALA A 73 34.86 60.21 59.30
N PHE A 74 35.80 59.56 59.99
CA PHE A 74 35.97 58.11 59.87
C PHE A 74 34.86 57.31 60.56
N GLU A 75 34.41 57.72 61.75
CA GLU A 75 33.25 57.11 62.44
C GLU A 75 31.93 57.30 61.66
N ASP A 76 31.72 58.47 61.06
CA ASP A 76 30.56 58.75 60.21
C ASP A 76 30.60 57.92 58.91
N LEU A 77 31.79 57.68 58.35
CA LEU A 77 32.00 56.81 57.19
C LEU A 77 31.73 55.34 57.53
N GLU A 78 32.21 54.87 58.67
CA GLU A 78 31.98 53.50 59.17
C GLU A 78 30.48 53.25 59.40
N LYS A 79 29.78 54.20 60.01
CA LYS A 79 28.34 54.11 60.26
C LYS A 79 27.50 54.10 58.99
N LYS A 80 27.82 54.96 58.02
CA LYS A 80 27.16 54.96 56.70
C LYS A 80 27.41 53.66 55.95
N MET A 81 28.58 53.06 56.13
CA MET A 81 28.89 51.77 55.52
C MET A 81 28.11 50.61 56.13
N GLU A 82 27.81 50.68 57.42
CA GLU A 82 26.93 49.73 58.13
C GLU A 82 25.47 49.86 57.66
N GLU A 83 24.98 51.09 57.43
CA GLU A 83 23.64 51.34 56.85
C GLU A 83 23.47 50.79 55.43
N CYS A 84 24.52 50.79 54.59
CA CYS A 84 24.47 50.19 53.25
C CYS A 84 24.36 48.64 53.28
N LEU A 85 24.72 47.99 54.38
CA LEU A 85 24.72 46.52 54.51
C LEU A 85 23.39 45.95 54.98
N GLU A 86 22.53 46.76 55.60
CA GLU A 86 21.24 46.34 56.16
C GLU A 86 20.09 46.53 55.13
N ALA A 87 20.11 45.75 54.04
CA ALA A 87 18.97 45.68 53.10
C ALA A 87 17.91 44.65 53.58
N PRO A 88 16.60 44.95 53.50
CA PRO A 88 15.54 44.02 53.93
C PRO A 88 15.54 42.71 53.13
N SER A 89 15.22 41.61 53.82
CA SER A 89 15.37 40.22 53.37
C SER A 89 14.67 39.83 52.02
N PRO A 90 15.39 39.23 51.05
CA PRO A 90 14.89 38.82 49.71
C PRO A 90 14.03 37.54 49.57
N ILE A 91 13.59 36.90 50.67
CA ILE A 91 12.99 35.55 50.60
C ILE A 91 11.44 35.57 50.62
N ILE A 92 10.82 36.68 51.01
CA ILE A 92 9.36 36.82 50.99
C ILE A 92 9.00 38.02 50.11
N PRO A 93 8.51 37.81 48.87
CA PRO A 93 8.01 38.90 48.05
C PRO A 93 6.81 39.55 48.74
N GLU A 94 6.59 40.83 48.44
CA GLU A 94 5.44 41.58 48.96
C GLU A 94 4.14 40.84 48.61
N VAL A 95 3.21 40.75 49.56
CA VAL A 95 1.91 40.04 49.39
C VAL A 95 1.13 40.52 48.17
N ASP A 96 1.37 41.74 47.73
CA ASP A 96 0.76 42.35 46.54
C ASP A 96 1.20 41.65 45.24
N GLU A 97 2.44 41.16 45.15
CA GLU A 97 2.92 40.42 43.98
C GLU A 97 2.28 39.03 43.87
N ILE A 98 2.02 38.38 45.01
CA ILE A 98 1.33 37.08 45.04
C ILE A 98 -0.13 37.24 44.63
N ILE A 99 -0.80 38.30 45.08
CA ILE A 99 -2.21 38.57 44.73
C ILE A 99 -2.33 38.90 43.25
N TRP A 100 -1.52 39.84 42.73
CA TRP A 100 -1.57 40.24 41.32
C TRP A 100 -1.05 39.15 40.38
N GLY A 101 0.02 38.45 40.75
CA GLY A 101 0.57 37.33 39.99
C GLY A 101 -0.39 36.13 39.95
N GLY A 102 -1.02 35.81 41.09
CA GLY A 102 -2.05 34.78 41.17
C GLY A 102 -3.30 35.13 40.35
N ALA A 103 -3.76 36.39 40.40
CA ALA A 103 -4.87 36.86 39.59
C ALA A 103 -4.57 36.77 38.08
N ALA A 104 -3.38 37.20 37.65
CA ALA A 104 -2.94 37.09 36.27
C ALA A 104 -2.86 35.62 35.80
N PHE A 105 -2.33 34.73 36.65
CA PHE A 105 -2.28 33.30 36.38
C PHE A 105 -3.68 32.69 36.23
N LEU A 106 -4.62 33.02 37.11
CA LEU A 106 -6.00 32.52 37.04
C LEU A 106 -6.75 33.03 35.81
N ILE A 107 -6.55 34.29 35.42
CA ILE A 107 -7.12 34.85 34.19
C ILE A 107 -6.56 34.12 32.95
N LEU A 108 -5.24 33.93 32.88
CA LEU A 108 -4.60 33.18 31.80
C LEU A 108 -5.07 31.72 31.77
N PHE A 109 -5.15 31.06 32.92
CA PHE A 109 -5.61 29.68 33.05
C PHE A 109 -7.07 29.53 32.61
N GLY A 110 -7.94 30.44 33.04
CA GLY A 110 -9.34 30.47 32.61
C GLY A 110 -9.48 30.64 31.09
N PHE A 111 -8.70 31.55 30.50
CA PHE A 111 -8.68 31.73 29.04
C PHE A 111 -8.17 30.49 28.30
N MET A 112 -7.12 29.84 28.81
CA MET A 112 -6.57 28.62 28.22
C MET A 112 -7.52 27.44 28.31
N VAL A 113 -8.23 27.26 29.43
CA VAL A 113 -9.25 26.20 29.57
C VAL A 113 -10.44 26.49 28.65
N TRP A 114 -10.92 27.74 28.63
CA TRP A 114 -12.06 28.13 27.79
C TRP A 114 -11.80 27.90 26.30
N LYS A 115 -10.59 28.23 25.81
CA LYS A 115 -10.21 28.06 24.41
C LYS A 115 -9.66 26.65 24.08
N GLY A 116 -8.93 26.05 25.01
CA GLY A 116 -8.18 24.80 24.81
C GLY A 116 -9.03 23.55 25.00
N MET A 117 -9.97 23.55 25.95
CA MET A 117 -10.86 22.42 26.19
C MET A 117 -11.68 22.01 24.95
N PRO A 118 -12.35 22.92 24.22
CA PRO A 118 -13.09 22.54 23.01
C PRO A 118 -12.17 22.03 21.89
N LEU A 119 -10.93 22.54 21.79
CA LEU A 119 -9.98 22.10 20.77
C LEU A 119 -9.50 20.66 21.01
N VAL A 120 -9.20 20.30 22.26
CA VAL A 120 -8.77 18.96 22.64
C VAL A 120 -9.92 17.96 22.50
N GLN A 121 -11.13 18.33 22.96
CA GLN A 121 -12.32 17.49 22.79
C GLN A 121 -12.65 17.26 21.31
N GLY A 122 -12.56 18.30 20.48
CA GLY A 122 -12.74 18.18 19.04
C GLY A 122 -11.73 17.22 18.40
N ALA A 123 -10.45 17.30 18.78
CA ALA A 123 -9.42 16.40 18.27
C ALA A 123 -9.63 14.93 18.72
N MET A 124 -10.06 14.71 19.96
CA MET A 124 -10.37 13.35 20.44
C MET A 124 -11.61 12.79 19.75
N ASN A 125 -12.67 13.59 19.60
CA ASN A 125 -13.89 13.17 18.93
C ASN A 125 -13.62 12.84 17.45
N ALA A 126 -12.85 13.69 16.74
CA ALA A 126 -12.47 13.45 15.36
C ALA A 126 -11.65 12.15 15.20
N ARG A 127 -10.76 11.84 16.15
CA ARG A 127 -10.04 10.55 16.16
C ARG A 127 -10.98 9.38 16.38
N SER A 128 -11.87 9.46 17.37
CA SER A 128 -12.84 8.40 17.66
C SER A 128 -13.80 8.15 16.50
N GLU A 129 -14.31 9.22 15.88
CA GLU A 129 -15.18 9.15 14.70
C GLU A 129 -14.45 8.52 13.52
N LYS A 130 -13.19 8.94 13.26
CA LYS A 130 -12.38 8.32 12.22
C LYS A 130 -12.16 6.82 12.47
N ILE A 131 -11.82 6.42 13.70
CA ILE A 131 -11.64 4.99 14.03
C ILE A 131 -12.94 4.22 13.84
N ALA A 132 -14.07 4.79 14.25
CA ALA A 132 -15.38 4.17 14.06
C ALA A 132 -15.73 4.03 12.56
N ALA A 133 -15.44 5.05 11.75
CA ALA A 133 -15.63 5.03 10.31
C ALA A 133 -14.73 3.99 9.64
N ASP A 134 -13.43 3.99 9.95
CA ASP A 134 -12.45 3.03 9.41
C ASP A 134 -12.84 1.59 9.77
N LEU A 135 -13.36 1.35 10.99
CA LEU A 135 -13.80 0.03 11.42
C LEU A 135 -15.10 -0.40 10.73
N ALA A 136 -16.04 0.54 10.54
CA ALA A 136 -17.27 0.29 9.80
C ALA A 136 -16.98 -0.02 8.32
N GLU A 137 -16.07 0.72 7.69
CA GLU A 137 -15.62 0.46 6.33
C GLU A 137 -14.90 -0.89 6.22
N ALA A 138 -14.03 -1.23 7.16
CA ALA A 138 -13.36 -2.53 7.18
C ALA A 138 -14.35 -3.70 7.33
N GLU A 139 -15.37 -3.54 8.17
CA GLU A 139 -16.42 -4.56 8.32
C GLU A 139 -17.27 -4.66 7.05
N GLN A 140 -17.66 -3.53 6.46
CA GLN A 140 -18.38 -3.51 5.20
C GLN A 140 -17.57 -4.19 4.08
N ALA A 141 -16.29 -3.85 3.94
CA ALA A 141 -15.39 -4.47 2.97
C ALA A 141 -15.26 -5.99 3.20
N LYS A 142 -15.22 -6.45 4.45
CA LYS A 142 -15.25 -7.89 4.76
C LYS A 142 -16.56 -8.55 4.34
N THR A 143 -17.69 -7.93 4.65
CA THR A 143 -19.01 -8.47 4.26
C THR A 143 -19.18 -8.51 2.75
N ASP A 144 -18.73 -7.48 2.03
CA ASP A 144 -18.75 -7.44 0.57
C ASP A 144 -17.79 -8.47 -0.03
N ALA A 145 -16.59 -8.63 0.52
CA ALA A 145 -15.67 -9.68 0.09
C ALA A 145 -16.24 -11.08 0.31
N ALA A 146 -16.90 -11.32 1.44
CA ALA A 146 -17.57 -12.59 1.73
C ALA A 146 -18.73 -12.86 0.77
N ARG A 147 -19.54 -11.83 0.46
CA ARG A 147 -20.63 -11.91 -0.51
C ARG A 147 -20.10 -12.20 -1.91
N VAL A 148 -19.12 -11.44 -2.39
CA VAL A 148 -18.48 -11.63 -3.71
C VAL A 148 -17.86 -13.02 -3.81
N ARG A 149 -17.23 -13.52 -2.73
CA ARG A 149 -16.71 -14.89 -2.70
C ARG A 149 -17.82 -15.93 -2.80
N ALA A 150 -18.91 -15.78 -2.06
CA ALA A 150 -20.06 -16.67 -2.15
C ALA A 150 -20.69 -16.66 -3.56
N ASP A 151 -20.85 -15.49 -4.16
CA ASP A 151 -21.35 -15.33 -5.53
C ASP A 151 -20.42 -16.01 -6.54
N HIS A 152 -19.10 -15.88 -6.39
CA HIS A 152 -18.12 -16.57 -7.24
C HIS A 152 -18.15 -18.08 -7.05
N GLU A 153 -18.23 -18.58 -5.82
CA GLU A 153 -18.32 -20.01 -5.54
C GLU A 153 -19.62 -20.60 -6.12
N ALA A 154 -20.74 -19.88 -6.02
CA ALA A 154 -22.01 -20.24 -6.65
C ALA A 154 -21.92 -20.24 -8.18
N ALA A 155 -21.30 -19.22 -8.78
CA ALA A 155 -21.09 -19.15 -10.23
C ALA A 155 -20.19 -20.29 -10.73
N LEU A 156 -19.13 -20.64 -10.01
CA LEU A 156 -18.27 -21.78 -10.34
C LEU A 156 -19.01 -23.11 -10.22
N ALA A 157 -19.87 -23.27 -9.20
CA ALA A 157 -20.70 -24.46 -9.06
C ALA A 157 -21.72 -24.56 -10.21
N GLY A 158 -22.36 -23.45 -10.57
CA GLY A 158 -23.28 -23.37 -11.72
C GLY A 158 -22.58 -23.72 -13.04
N ALA A 159 -21.43 -23.11 -13.31
CA ALA A 159 -20.64 -23.39 -14.52
C ALA A 159 -20.19 -24.85 -14.61
N LYS A 160 -19.82 -25.49 -13.49
CA LYS A 160 -19.49 -26.92 -13.47
C LYS A 160 -20.70 -27.79 -13.73
N ALA A 161 -21.86 -27.44 -13.17
CA ALA A 161 -23.10 -28.18 -13.41
C ALA A 161 -23.52 -28.07 -14.89
N GLU A 162 -23.46 -26.88 -15.47
CA GLU A 162 -23.75 -26.65 -16.89
C GLU A 162 -22.76 -27.39 -17.80
N ALA A 163 -21.45 -27.33 -17.50
CA ALA A 163 -20.45 -28.08 -18.25
C ALA A 163 -20.71 -29.60 -18.22
N ASN A 164 -21.09 -30.14 -17.06
CA ASN A 164 -21.46 -31.55 -16.94
C ASN A 164 -22.72 -31.87 -17.74
N GLN A 165 -23.74 -31.01 -17.71
CA GLN A 165 -24.95 -31.17 -18.53
C GLN A 165 -24.61 -31.18 -20.03
N ILE A 166 -23.78 -30.26 -20.51
CA ILE A 166 -23.33 -30.22 -21.90
C ILE A 166 -22.61 -31.52 -22.28
N ILE A 167 -21.76 -32.06 -21.40
CA ILE A 167 -21.05 -33.32 -21.65
C ILE A 167 -22.02 -34.49 -21.72
N GLU A 168 -22.99 -34.57 -20.82
CA GLU A 168 -24.00 -35.65 -20.82
C GLU A 168 -24.92 -35.55 -22.05
N ASP A 169 -25.36 -34.35 -22.42
CA ASP A 169 -26.16 -34.12 -23.63
C ASP A 169 -25.37 -34.47 -24.90
N ALA A 170 -24.09 -34.10 -24.96
CA ALA A 170 -23.22 -34.45 -26.08
C ALA A 170 -22.99 -35.97 -26.17
N ARG A 171 -22.88 -36.68 -25.04
CA ARG A 171 -22.79 -38.15 -25.00
C ARG A 171 -24.08 -38.79 -25.50
N ALA A 172 -25.24 -38.33 -25.01
CA ALA A 172 -26.54 -38.83 -25.44
C ALA A 172 -26.76 -38.62 -26.96
N GLN A 173 -26.43 -37.44 -27.47
CA GLN A 173 -26.49 -37.15 -28.91
C GLN A 173 -25.52 -38.00 -29.72
N ALA A 174 -24.29 -38.20 -29.21
CA ALA A 174 -23.31 -39.05 -29.88
C ALA A 174 -23.77 -40.51 -29.95
N ASP A 175 -24.39 -41.04 -28.90
CA ASP A 175 -24.91 -42.41 -28.88
C ASP A 175 -26.14 -42.57 -29.76
N GLN A 176 -27.03 -41.57 -29.79
CA GLN A 176 -28.15 -41.55 -30.74
C GLN A 176 -27.62 -41.53 -32.18
N LEU A 177 -26.68 -40.64 -32.50
CA LEU A 177 -26.09 -40.54 -33.83
C LEU A 177 -25.37 -41.83 -34.24
N ARG A 178 -24.66 -42.48 -33.32
CA ARG A 178 -24.05 -43.80 -33.57
C ARG A 178 -25.10 -44.83 -33.93
N GLY A 179 -26.20 -44.89 -33.18
CA GLY A 179 -27.31 -45.79 -33.46
C GLY A 179 -27.94 -45.54 -34.83
N GLU A 180 -28.20 -44.28 -35.16
CA GLU A 180 -28.74 -43.86 -36.46
C GLU A 180 -27.80 -44.21 -37.62
N LEU A 181 -26.50 -43.91 -37.48
CA LEU A 181 -25.49 -44.25 -38.50
C LEU A 181 -25.36 -45.77 -38.68
N GLN A 182 -25.40 -46.54 -37.59
CA GLN A 182 -25.32 -47.99 -37.66
C GLN A 182 -26.58 -48.59 -38.31
N ALA A 183 -27.77 -48.06 -38.00
CA ALA A 183 -29.01 -48.46 -38.65
C ALA A 183 -28.98 -48.15 -40.15
N ARG A 184 -28.59 -46.93 -40.53
CA ARG A 184 -28.49 -46.51 -41.93
C ARG A 184 -27.44 -47.32 -42.70
N ALA A 185 -26.28 -47.58 -42.10
CA ALA A 185 -25.26 -48.43 -42.71
C ALA A 185 -25.75 -49.87 -42.93
N ASN A 186 -26.50 -50.44 -41.99
CA ASN A 186 -27.10 -51.77 -42.15
C ASN A 186 -28.15 -51.80 -43.26
N GLU A 187 -28.96 -50.74 -43.38
CA GLU A 187 -29.94 -50.56 -44.45
C GLU A 187 -29.24 -50.46 -45.81
N GLU A 188 -28.21 -49.62 -45.95
CA GLU A 188 -27.43 -49.46 -47.17
C GLU A 188 -26.74 -50.78 -47.58
N VAL A 189 -26.18 -51.52 -46.62
CA VAL A 189 -25.59 -52.85 -46.89
C VAL A 189 -26.65 -53.85 -47.33
N ALA A 190 -27.84 -53.84 -46.74
CA ALA A 190 -28.94 -54.70 -47.14
C ALA A 190 -29.43 -54.38 -48.56
N GLU A 191 -29.58 -53.09 -48.87
CA GLU A 191 -29.95 -52.62 -50.21
C GLU A 191 -28.88 -53.00 -51.24
N MET A 192 -27.60 -52.79 -50.94
CA MET A 192 -26.48 -53.16 -51.81
C MET A 192 -26.48 -54.66 -52.10
N ARG A 193 -26.72 -55.50 -51.08
CA ARG A 193 -26.83 -56.96 -51.26
C ARG A 193 -28.02 -57.36 -52.12
N ALA A 194 -29.17 -56.70 -51.93
CA ALA A 194 -30.35 -56.96 -52.74
C ALA A 194 -30.12 -56.61 -54.21
N ARG A 195 -29.50 -55.45 -54.49
CA ARG A 195 -29.10 -55.03 -55.84
C ARG A 195 -28.09 -56.01 -56.45
N ALA A 196 -27.03 -56.37 -55.71
CA ALA A 196 -26.03 -57.33 -56.18
C ALA A 196 -26.63 -58.72 -56.49
N ALA A 197 -27.61 -59.17 -55.69
CA ALA A 197 -28.33 -60.41 -55.97
C ALA A 197 -29.19 -60.33 -57.24
N ALA A 198 -29.86 -59.20 -57.46
CA ALA A 198 -30.64 -58.95 -58.68
C ALA A 198 -29.74 -58.88 -59.93
N ASP A 199 -28.59 -58.20 -59.83
CA ASP A 199 -27.59 -58.11 -60.90
C ASP A 199 -27.01 -59.49 -61.23
N LEU A 200 -26.72 -60.30 -60.21
CA LEU A 200 -26.22 -61.67 -60.38
C LEU A 200 -27.24 -62.56 -61.11
N GLU A 201 -28.52 -62.46 -60.76
CA GLU A 201 -29.57 -63.23 -61.44
C GLU A 201 -29.74 -62.78 -62.91
N SER A 202 -29.70 -61.47 -63.17
CA SER A 202 -29.71 -60.93 -64.53
C SER A 202 -28.50 -61.41 -65.35
N ALA A 203 -27.30 -61.34 -64.78
CA ALA A 203 -26.07 -61.81 -65.42
C ALA A 203 -26.09 -63.33 -65.67
N ARG A 204 -26.65 -64.11 -64.75
CA ARG A 204 -26.84 -65.55 -64.93
C ARG A 204 -27.80 -65.86 -66.07
N SER A 205 -28.92 -65.15 -66.15
CA SER A 205 -29.89 -65.30 -67.24
C SER A 205 -29.27 -64.95 -68.60
N GLN A 206 -28.51 -63.86 -68.67
CA GLN A 206 -27.75 -63.47 -69.87
C GLN A 206 -26.73 -64.55 -70.26
N ALA A 207 -25.89 -65.01 -69.33
CA ALA A 207 -24.92 -66.06 -69.60
C ALA A 207 -25.56 -67.38 -70.09
N ILE A 208 -26.73 -67.76 -69.56
CA ILE A 208 -27.47 -68.93 -70.04
C ILE A 208 -27.98 -68.71 -71.48
N ASN A 209 -28.47 -67.51 -71.80
CA ASN A 209 -28.93 -67.19 -73.15
C ASN A 209 -27.77 -67.16 -74.16
N ASP A 210 -26.62 -66.60 -73.78
CA ASP A 210 -25.40 -66.59 -74.60
C ASP A 210 -24.91 -68.02 -74.86
N LEU A 211 -24.85 -68.87 -73.82
CA LEU A 211 -24.52 -70.30 -73.97
C LEU A 211 -25.50 -71.03 -74.89
N ARG A 212 -26.80 -70.74 -74.81
CA ARG A 212 -27.80 -71.33 -75.73
C ARG A 212 -27.57 -70.88 -77.17
N GLY A 213 -27.17 -69.62 -77.37
CA GLY A 213 -26.79 -69.09 -78.68
C GLY A 213 -25.60 -69.85 -79.27
N GLU A 214 -24.50 -69.93 -78.52
CA GLU A 214 -23.29 -70.65 -78.94
C GLU A 214 -23.56 -72.13 -79.22
N VAL A 215 -24.33 -72.82 -78.35
CA VAL A 215 -24.69 -74.23 -78.56
C VAL A 215 -25.56 -74.40 -79.81
N SER A 216 -26.47 -73.48 -80.08
CA SER A 216 -27.30 -73.50 -81.29
C SER A 216 -26.44 -73.33 -82.55
N GLU A 217 -25.45 -72.45 -82.52
CA GLU A 217 -24.51 -72.23 -83.62
C GLU A 217 -23.64 -73.47 -83.88
N ILE A 218 -23.10 -74.08 -82.82
CA ILE A 218 -22.33 -75.34 -82.92
C ILE A 218 -23.21 -76.46 -83.48
N ALA A 219 -24.46 -76.58 -83.01
CA ALA A 219 -25.39 -77.60 -83.49
C ALA A 219 -25.76 -77.41 -84.97
N LEU A 220 -26.01 -76.17 -85.42
CA LEU A 220 -26.25 -75.85 -86.83
C LEU A 220 -25.03 -76.16 -87.68
N GLY A 221 -23.83 -75.78 -87.24
CA GLY A 221 -22.58 -76.09 -87.95
C GLY A 221 -22.31 -77.60 -88.06
N ALA A 222 -22.64 -78.38 -87.02
CA ALA A 222 -22.57 -79.83 -87.06
C ALA A 222 -23.61 -80.44 -88.02
N ALA A 223 -24.86 -79.97 -87.97
CA ALA A 223 -25.93 -80.40 -88.86
C ALA A 223 -25.60 -80.10 -90.33
N GLU A 224 -25.10 -78.90 -90.65
CA GLU A 224 -24.65 -78.52 -91.99
C GLU A 224 -23.58 -79.49 -92.51
N ARG A 225 -22.61 -79.84 -91.65
CA ARG A 225 -21.54 -80.77 -92.00
C ARG A 225 -22.05 -82.19 -92.27
N VAL A 226 -23.03 -82.66 -91.50
CA VAL A 226 -23.69 -83.97 -91.72
C VAL A 226 -24.49 -83.97 -93.02
N ILE A 227 -25.31 -82.94 -93.27
CA ILE A 227 -26.10 -82.81 -94.51
C ILE A 227 -25.16 -82.80 -95.72
N ARG A 228 -24.08 -82.02 -95.66
CA ARG A 228 -23.08 -81.95 -96.75
C ARG A 228 -22.37 -83.28 -97.00
N SER A 229 -22.20 -84.11 -95.96
CA SER A 229 -21.60 -85.45 -96.09
C SER A 229 -22.55 -86.53 -96.63
N ASN A 230 -23.86 -86.35 -96.48
CA ASN A 230 -24.91 -87.30 -96.92
C ASN A 230 -25.62 -86.91 -98.22
N LEU A 231 -25.25 -85.78 -98.84
CA LEU A 231 -25.86 -85.32 -100.09
C LEU A 231 -25.33 -86.11 -101.30
N ASP A 232 -26.02 -87.19 -101.65
CA ASP A 232 -25.89 -87.91 -102.93
C ASP A 232 -26.87 -87.31 -103.98
N ALA A 233 -26.55 -87.48 -105.27
CA ALA A 233 -27.35 -86.99 -106.40
C ALA A 233 -28.82 -87.50 -106.35
N GLY A 234 -29.07 -88.71 -105.82
CA GLY A 234 -30.43 -89.24 -105.64
C GLY A 234 -31.23 -88.54 -104.54
N THR A 235 -30.56 -88.21 -103.42
CA THR A 235 -31.19 -87.50 -102.28
C THR A 235 -31.56 -86.06 -102.63
N GLN A 236 -30.77 -85.42 -103.51
CA GLN A 236 -31.00 -84.05 -103.96
C GLN A 236 -32.29 -83.91 -104.79
N SER A 237 -32.57 -84.86 -105.69
CA SER A 237 -33.82 -84.89 -106.47
C SER A 237 -35.06 -85.09 -105.58
N ALA A 238 -34.97 -86.00 -104.60
CA ALA A 238 -36.08 -86.26 -103.67
C ALA A 238 -36.42 -85.05 -102.78
N LEU A 239 -35.41 -84.26 -102.37
CA LEU A 239 -35.62 -83.02 -101.62
C LEU A 239 -36.31 -81.93 -102.46
N VAL A 240 -36.00 -81.84 -103.76
CA VAL A 240 -36.63 -80.88 -104.68
C VAL A 240 -38.10 -81.23 -104.87
N ASP A 241 -38.43 -82.51 -105.12
CA ASP A 241 -39.81 -82.95 -105.28
C ASP A 241 -40.63 -82.71 -104.00
N ALA A 242 -40.06 -82.99 -102.82
CA ALA A 242 -40.71 -82.74 -101.53
C ALA A 242 -40.96 -81.24 -101.26
N TYR A 243 -40.03 -80.35 -101.66
CA TYR A 243 -40.23 -78.90 -101.53
C TYR A 243 -41.33 -78.39 -102.48
N ILE A 244 -41.39 -78.93 -103.71
CA ILE A 244 -42.45 -78.59 -104.66
C ILE A 244 -43.83 -79.00 -104.10
N ASP A 245 -43.93 -80.18 -103.48
CA ASP A 245 -45.17 -80.63 -102.83
C ASP A 245 -45.56 -79.77 -101.62
N GLU A 246 -44.62 -79.39 -100.74
CA GLU A 246 -44.89 -78.54 -99.57
C GLU A 246 -45.36 -77.13 -99.97
N VAL A 247 -44.73 -76.54 -100.99
CA VAL A 247 -45.12 -75.20 -101.50
C VAL A 247 -46.42 -75.25 -102.28
N ALA A 248 -46.66 -76.32 -103.05
CA ALA A 248 -47.94 -76.53 -103.73
C ALA A 248 -49.07 -76.82 -102.73
N GLY A 249 -48.78 -77.40 -101.56
CA GLY A 249 -49.75 -77.68 -100.50
C GLY A 249 -50.06 -76.50 -99.56
N ARG A 250 -49.32 -75.38 -99.64
CA ARG A 250 -49.53 -74.18 -98.81
C ARG A 250 -50.16 -72.99 -99.56
N GLY A 251 -50.69 -73.23 -100.76
CA GLY A 251 -51.51 -72.29 -101.55
C GLY A 251 -53.00 -72.55 -101.44
#